data_AF-A0A2T3KJV6-F1
#
_entry.id   AF-A0A2T3KJV6-F1
#
_cell.length_a   1.000
_cell.length_b   1.000
_cell.length_c   1.000
_cell.angle_alpha   90.00
_cell.angle_beta   90.00
_cell.angle_gamma   90.00
#
_symmetry.space_group_name_H-M   'P 1'
#
loop_
_entity.id
_entity.type
_entity.pdbx_description
1 polymer ?
#
loop_
_entity_poly.entity_id
_entity_poly.type
_entity_poly.pdbx_seq_one_letter_code
_entity_poly.pdbx_strand_id
1 'polypeptide(L)'
;MIQLNEFEIQMLTTIAARRKIGKVGLPQALIRDEQVKVRFTESDRAVIDSFSKAADTNEAQFLYTLAISSVRDMMINDADLAREIRNELTITGIAIPEWMTEL
;
A
#
# COMPACT_ATOMS: atom_id res chain seq x y z
N MET A 1 3.54 4.75 21.58
CA MET A 1 2.94 3.89 20.55
C MET A 1 2.61 4.78 19.37
N ILE A 2 3.14 4.49 18.19
CA ILE A 2 2.69 5.16 16.96
C ILE A 2 1.27 4.68 16.71
N GLN A 3 0.34 5.62 16.54
CA GLN A 3 -1.07 5.32 16.39
C GLN A 3 -1.40 5.45 14.90
N LEU A 4 -1.61 4.31 14.25
CA LEU A 4 -2.07 4.27 12.86
C LEU A 4 -3.52 4.71 12.79
N ASN A 5 -3.88 5.41 11.72
CA ASN A 5 -5.27 5.77 11.45
C ASN A 5 -6.07 4.56 10.95
N GLU A 6 -7.40 4.69 10.91
CA GLU A 6 -8.30 3.59 10.53
C GLU A 6 -8.03 3.05 9.13
N PHE A 7 -7.73 3.93 8.18
CA PHE A 7 -7.37 3.55 6.81
C PHE A 7 -6.06 2.75 6.77
N GLU A 8 -5.03 3.19 7.49
CA GLU A 8 -3.74 2.50 7.58
C GLU A 8 -3.88 1.11 8.21
N ILE A 9 -4.71 0.97 9.25
CA ILE A 9 -5.02 -0.31 9.90
C ILE A 9 -5.73 -1.25 8.92
N GLN A 10 -6.73 -0.75 8.18
CA GLN A 10 -7.47 -1.55 7.21
C GLN A 10 -6.60 -1.93 6.01
N MET A 11 -5.71 -1.04 5.57
CA MET A 11 -4.75 -1.30 4.51
C MET A 11 -3.73 -2.36 4.94
N LEU A 12 -3.15 -2.26 6.14
CA LEU A 12 -2.27 -3.29 6.70
C LEU A 12 -2.97 -4.64 6.77
N THR A 13 -4.22 -4.66 7.24
CA THR A 13 -5.02 -5.88 7.31
C THR A 13 -5.25 -6.48 5.92
N THR A 14 -5.55 -5.64 4.93
CA THR A 14 -5.76 -6.05 3.53
C THR A 14 -4.47 -6.62 2.92
N ILE A 15 -3.34 -5.94 3.11
CA ILE A 15 -2.03 -6.40 2.64
C ILE A 15 -1.63 -7.70 3.34
N ALA A 16 -1.88 -7.83 4.65
CA ALA A 16 -1.62 -9.04 5.42
C ALA A 16 -2.51 -10.21 4.98
N ALA A 17 -3.80 -9.98 4.71
CA ALA A 17 -4.72 -10.97 4.18
C ALA A 17 -4.29 -11.42 2.76
N ARG A 18 -3.88 -10.47 1.91
CA ARG A 18 -3.32 -10.76 0.59
C ARG A 18 -1.95 -11.44 0.65
N ARG A 19 -1.24 -11.36 1.78
CA ARG A 19 0.01 -12.10 2.06
C ARG A 19 -0.24 -13.52 2.61
N LYS A 20 -1.43 -13.85 3.15
CA LYS A 20 -1.77 -15.22 3.62
C LYS A 20 -1.81 -16.28 2.53
N ILE A 21 -1.63 -15.83 1.31
CA ILE A 21 -1.09 -16.53 0.18
C ILE A 21 0.36 -17.00 0.46
N GLY A 22 0.45 -18.00 1.31
CA GLY A 22 1.72 -18.58 1.75
C GLY A 22 1.55 -19.93 2.45
N LYS A 23 0.31 -20.40 2.65
CA LYS A 23 -0.01 -21.81 2.86
C LYS A 23 -1.15 -22.22 1.91
N VAL A 24 -0.77 -22.42 0.65
CA VAL A 24 -1.55 -22.25 -0.60
C VAL A 24 -1.55 -20.78 -1.02
N GLY A 25 -0.50 -20.42 -1.78
CA GLY A 25 -0.28 -19.08 -2.31
C GLY A 25 -1.27 -18.69 -3.42
N LEU A 26 -1.32 -17.39 -3.74
CA LEU A 26 -1.95 -16.82 -4.94
C LEU A 26 -1.31 -17.61 -6.07
N PRO A 27 -2.11 -18.07 -7.04
CA PRO A 27 -1.58 -18.54 -8.30
C PRO A 27 -0.48 -17.60 -8.79
N GLN A 28 0.67 -18.15 -9.18
CA GLN A 28 1.83 -17.39 -9.68
C GLN A 28 1.42 -16.36 -10.76
N ALA A 29 0.41 -16.68 -11.57
CA ALA A 29 -0.18 -15.81 -12.59
C ALA A 29 -0.81 -14.51 -12.05
N LEU A 30 -1.10 -14.43 -10.74
CA LEU A 30 -1.65 -13.26 -10.06
C LEU A 30 -0.59 -12.48 -9.28
N ILE A 31 0.64 -13.00 -9.18
CA ILE A 31 1.78 -12.29 -8.63
C ILE A 31 2.41 -11.51 -9.78
N ARG A 32 2.33 -10.18 -9.75
CA ARG A 32 3.12 -9.35 -10.67
C ARG A 32 4.60 -9.53 -10.31
N ASP A 33 5.44 -9.86 -11.28
CA ASP A 33 6.90 -10.08 -11.12
C ASP A 33 7.69 -8.78 -10.82
N GLU A 34 7.00 -7.66 -10.64
CA GLU A 34 7.59 -6.34 -10.46
C GLU A 34 8.10 -6.16 -9.03
N GLN A 35 9.41 -6.34 -8.84
CA GLN A 35 10.10 -5.94 -7.61
C GLN A 35 10.58 -4.49 -7.74
N VAL A 36 10.03 -3.60 -6.91
CA VAL A 36 10.57 -2.25 -6.75
C VAL A 36 11.75 -2.30 -5.78
N LYS A 37 12.96 -2.03 -6.28
CA LYS A 37 14.17 -1.91 -5.45
C LYS A 37 14.36 -0.46 -5.02
N VAL A 38 14.30 -0.20 -3.72
CA VAL A 38 14.54 1.12 -3.13
C VAL A 38 15.84 1.10 -2.35
N ARG A 39 16.66 2.16 -2.46
CA ARG A 39 17.86 2.34 -1.64
C ARG A 39 17.56 3.37 -0.56
N PHE A 40 17.94 3.05 0.68
CA PHE A 40 17.83 3.93 1.82
C PHE A 40 19.22 4.29 2.35
N THR A 41 19.35 5.48 2.94
CA THR A 41 20.47 5.73 3.84
C THR A 41 20.31 4.89 5.11
N GLU A 42 21.38 4.73 5.88
CA GLU A 42 21.33 3.97 7.14
C GLU A 42 20.34 4.58 8.14
N SER A 43 20.28 5.92 8.22
CA SER A 43 19.33 6.63 9.07
C SER A 43 17.88 6.42 8.63
N ASP A 44 17.58 6.49 7.33
CA ASP A 44 16.21 6.27 6.83
C ASP A 44 15.77 4.83 7.10
N ARG A 45 16.68 3.88 6.87
CA ARG A 45 16.41 2.46 7.15
C ARG A 45 16.10 2.23 8.63
N ALA A 46 16.83 2.87 9.54
CA ALA A 46 16.60 2.75 10.98
C ALA A 46 15.23 3.30 11.42
N VAL A 47 14.78 4.40 10.81
CA VAL A 47 13.43 4.95 11.03
C VAL A 47 12.37 3.95 10.59
N ILE A 48 12.46 3.44 9.36
CA ILE A 48 11.52 2.45 8.82
C ILE A 48 11.49 1.18 9.67
N ASP A 49 12.65 0.71 10.13
CA ASP A 49 12.75 -0.46 11.01
C ASP A 49 11.99 -0.26 12.32
N SER A 50 12.21 0.89 12.94
CA SER A 50 11.63 1.21 14.25
C SER A 50 10.11 1.35 14.15
N PHE A 51 9.63 2.00 13.09
CA PHE A 51 8.20 2.18 12.86
C PHE A 51 7.51 0.86 12.52
N SER A 52 8.08 0.05 11.61
CA SER A 52 7.48 -1.24 11.24
C SER A 52 7.36 -2.19 12.45
N LYS A 53 8.40 -2.25 13.30
CA LYS A 53 8.35 -2.98 14.58
C LYS A 53 7.31 -2.45 15.54
N ALA A 54 7.22 -1.12 15.70
CA ALA A 54 6.23 -0.49 16.56
C ALA A 54 4.78 -0.72 16.09
N ALA A 55 4.59 -0.89 14.77
CA ALA A 55 3.32 -1.21 14.13
C ALA A 55 3.06 -2.73 14.01
N ASP A 56 3.91 -3.58 14.61
CA ASP A 56 3.84 -5.05 14.56
C ASP A 56 3.66 -5.62 13.14
N THR A 57 4.39 -5.05 12.19
CA THR A 57 4.35 -5.46 10.78
C THR A 57 5.75 -5.63 10.23
N ASN A 58 5.88 -6.39 9.14
CA ASN A 58 7.18 -6.44 8.46
C ASN A 58 7.38 -5.20 7.60
N GLU A 59 8.64 -4.86 7.38
CA GLU A 59 9.05 -3.67 6.65
C GLU A 59 8.41 -3.55 5.27
N ALA A 60 8.35 -4.63 4.48
CA ALA A 60 7.80 -4.54 3.12
C ALA A 60 6.30 -4.16 3.15
N GLN A 61 5.52 -4.75 4.06
CA GLN A 61 4.11 -4.39 4.24
C GLN A 61 3.94 -2.95 4.72
N PHE A 62 4.80 -2.53 5.65
CA PHE A 62 4.81 -1.16 6.13
C PHE A 62 5.08 -0.16 5.01
N LEU A 63 6.09 -0.41 4.19
CA LEU A 63 6.45 0.43 3.05
C LEU A 63 5.33 0.50 1.99
N TYR A 64 4.70 -0.63 1.66
CA TYR A 64 3.54 -0.60 0.75
C TYR A 64 2.36 0.19 1.31
N THR A 65 2.12 0.08 2.62
CA THR A 65 1.07 0.85 3.29
C THR A 65 1.34 2.34 3.22
N LEU A 66 2.58 2.77 3.52
CA LEU A 66 2.97 4.17 3.43
C LEU A 66 2.87 4.71 2.01
N ALA A 67 3.32 3.93 1.01
CA ALA A 67 3.25 4.33 -0.40
C ALA A 67 1.81 4.57 -0.85
N ILE A 68 0.90 3.62 -0.58
CA ILE A 68 -0.52 3.74 -0.95
C ILE A 68 -1.18 4.88 -0.18
N SER A 69 -0.88 5.03 1.11
CA SER A 69 -1.44 6.11 1.94
C SER A 69 -1.02 7.49 1.41
N SER A 70 0.26 7.63 1.03
CA SER A 70 0.77 8.88 0.46
C SER A 70 0.08 9.23 -0.87
N VAL A 71 -0.15 8.23 -1.74
CA VAL A 71 -0.88 8.44 -3.00
C VAL A 71 -2.34 8.81 -2.73
N ARG A 72 -3.00 8.14 -1.77
CA ARG A 72 -4.37 8.49 -1.35
C ARG A 72 -4.44 9.94 -0.84
N ASP A 73 -3.49 10.36 -0.01
CA ASP A 73 -3.46 11.73 0.51
C ASP A 73 -3.25 12.76 -0.61
N MET A 74 -2.42 12.46 -1.61
CA MET A 74 -2.30 13.31 -2.80
C MET A 74 -3.64 13.45 -3.52
N MET A 75 -4.37 12.34 -3.71
CA MET A 75 -5.67 12.34 -4.39
C MET A 75 -6.78 13.02 -3.58
N ILE A 76 -6.76 12.93 -2.24
CA ILE A 76 -7.69 13.69 -1.37
C ILE A 76 -7.51 15.19 -1.57
N ASN A 77 -6.27 15.63 -1.78
CA ASN A 77 -5.94 17.04 -1.92
C ASN A 77 -6.01 17.55 -3.37
N ASP A 78 -6.19 16.65 -4.35
CA ASP A 78 -6.24 16.97 -5.78
C ASP A 78 -7.31 16.12 -6.50
N ALA A 79 -8.48 16.72 -6.71
CA ALA A 79 -9.62 16.07 -7.35
C ALA A 79 -9.39 15.79 -8.85
N ASP A 80 -8.57 16.59 -9.53
CA ASP A 80 -8.26 16.35 -10.95
C ASP A 80 -7.36 15.12 -11.08
N LEU A 81 -6.33 15.00 -10.23
CA LEU A 81 -5.49 13.80 -10.14
C LEU A 81 -6.33 12.55 -9.81
N ALA A 82 -7.24 12.65 -8.85
CA ALA A 82 -8.12 11.53 -8.48
C ALA A 82 -8.97 11.06 -9.67
N ARG A 83 -9.53 11.99 -10.44
CA ARG A 83 -10.32 11.70 -11.65
C ARG A 83 -9.47 11.07 -12.76
N GLU A 84 -8.26 11.58 -12.99
CA GLU A 84 -7.34 11.05 -14.01
C GLU A 84 -6.98 9.58 -13.73
N ILE A 85 -6.57 9.28 -12.49
CA ILE A 85 -6.27 7.90 -12.07
C ILE A 85 -7.51 7.01 -12.20
N ARG A 86 -8.71 7.51 -11.84
CA ARG A 86 -9.97 6.76 -11.97
C ARG A 86 -10.22 6.37 -13.43
N ASN A 87 -10.03 7.33 -14.34
CA ASN A 87 -10.21 7.13 -15.76
C ASN A 87 -9.22 6.11 -16.32
N GLU A 88 -7.95 6.19 -15.93
CA GLU A 88 -6.92 5.24 -16.35
C GLU A 88 -7.24 3.81 -15.92
N LEU A 89 -7.64 3.61 -14.66
CA LEU A 89 -8.07 2.29 -14.16
C LEU A 89 -9.27 1.75 -14.96
N THR A 90 -10.24 2.62 -15.27
CA THR A 90 -11.43 2.24 -16.05
C THR A 90 -11.07 1.85 -17.48
N ILE A 91 -10.23 2.63 -18.15
CA ILE A 91 -9.77 2.37 -19.53
C ILE A 91 -8.99 1.05 -19.61
N THR A 92 -8.17 0.76 -18.60
CA THR A 92 -7.38 -0.47 -18.52
C THR A 92 -8.17 -1.68 -18.03
N GLY A 93 -9.45 -1.50 -17.64
CA GLY A 93 -10.31 -2.56 -17.13
C GLY A 93 -9.89 -3.08 -15.75
N ILE A 94 -9.09 -2.30 -15.00
CA ILE A 94 -8.67 -2.63 -13.64
C ILE A 94 -9.77 -2.22 -12.67
N ALA A 95 -10.09 -3.11 -11.72
CA ALA A 95 -11.08 -2.81 -10.69
C ALA A 95 -10.65 -1.61 -9.84
N ILE A 96 -11.55 -0.63 -9.68
CA ILE A 96 -11.33 0.53 -8.84
C ILE A 96 -11.27 0.07 -7.37
N PRO A 97 -10.22 0.41 -6.61
CA PRO A 97 -10.14 0.08 -5.20
C PRO A 97 -11.28 0.72 -4.39
N GLU A 98 -11.81 0.00 -3.41
CA GLU A 98 -12.92 0.48 -2.56
C GLU A 98 -12.61 1.83 -1.89
N TRP A 99 -11.41 1.98 -1.32
CA TRP A 99 -10.98 3.24 -0.70
C TRP A 99 -10.96 4.45 -1.65
N MET A 100 -10.91 4.22 -2.96
CA MET A 100 -10.95 5.26 -3.98
C MET A 100 -12.39 5.63 -4.35
N THR A 101 -13.38 4.78 -4.08
CA THR A 101 -14.80 5.13 -4.30
C THR A 101 -15.28 6.24 -3.36
N GLU A 102 -14.57 6.45 -2.25
CA GLU A 102 -14.83 7.47 -1.24
C GLU A 102 -14.13 8.82 -1.54
N LEU A 103 -13.31 8.88 -2.61
CA LEU A 103 -12.59 10.07 -3.09
C LEU A 103 -13.34 10.74 -4.25
#